data_AF-A0A7X7BCQ5-F1
#
_entry.id   AF-A0A7X7BCQ5-F1
#
_cell.length_a   1.000
_cell.length_b   1.000
_cell.length_c   1.000
_cell.angle_alpha   90.00
_cell.angle_beta   90.00
_cell.angle_gamma   90.00
#
_symmetry.space_group_name_H-M   'P 1'
#
loop_
_entity.id
_entity.type
_entity.pdbx_description
1 polymer ?
#
loop_
_entity_poly.entity_id
_entity_poly.type
_entity_poly.pdbx_seq_one_letter_code
_entity_poly.pdbx_strand_id
1 'polypeptide(L)'
;MHGSCTSPACAKSQDFLRNQVWLCRADIPHSCGVLKEGRGDDFLTTHEGVTMTRTAMLATGAALLTACAAFATAPVVSNVRMTQRTNSRMVDILYDLDGEAAIVTLGIETNGVPIPDSAVTHIYGDVCRVVQTGANRSIVWNAGADWPENQTTQATARVTAWSTNAPPQYMVIDLENKSASSYPVFYYPSEAAIPGGITNRIYKTYRLAMRYIPPTSGAGFYMGSPIEELGRNTSARENQKQTYLTKGYYIGVYEVTQQQWYQVMYEVQAWPSKWSNVDYRATRPAEQVSYYRVRENALSNTPITPHWPATNSVGEFSFMGKLRAKTGIEGLDLPTEAQWEYACRAGTTGALHDGTVNIASETVDASLAQLGRYAYNGGRPNGTGTPVVSCATNEATAEVGSYIPNAWGLYDMHGNVFEWCLDGFDTTNPQLPGGTDPVGVPVDTARIRRSGSWAHPAKDNRSALRSYGGPHYETEGDTGFRLTRTLQ
;
A
#
# COMPACT_ATOMS: atom_id res chain seq x y z
N MET A 1 -11.90 31.58 -36.79
CA MET A 1 -12.52 32.14 -35.58
C MET A 1 -12.35 31.13 -34.46
N HIS A 2 -11.88 31.60 -33.30
CA HIS A 2 -11.51 30.81 -32.13
C HIS A 2 -12.70 30.06 -31.51
N GLY A 3 -12.43 28.86 -30.98
CA GLY A 3 -13.34 28.09 -30.14
C GLY A 3 -12.68 26.83 -29.60
N SER A 4 -11.94 26.96 -28.49
CA SER A 4 -11.36 25.84 -27.74
C SER A 4 -12.42 25.18 -26.86
N CYS A 5 -12.69 23.89 -27.09
CA CYS A 5 -13.52 23.07 -26.21
C CYS A 5 -12.60 22.30 -25.25
N THR A 6 -12.63 22.67 -23.97
CA THR A 6 -11.98 21.96 -22.87
C THR A 6 -13.01 21.07 -22.16
N SER A 7 -12.89 19.75 -22.32
CA SER A 7 -13.67 18.76 -21.57
C SER A 7 -12.76 17.60 -21.12
N PRO A 8 -12.66 17.30 -19.82
CA PRO A 8 -11.87 16.20 -19.28
C PRO A 8 -12.70 14.90 -19.28
N ALA A 9 -12.93 14.33 -20.46
CA ALA A 9 -13.67 13.06 -20.57
C ALA A 9 -12.96 11.98 -21.39
N CYS A 10 -11.72 12.22 -21.82
CA CYS A 10 -10.97 11.30 -22.69
C CYS A 10 -9.61 10.95 -22.07
N ALA A 11 -9.61 10.43 -20.84
CA ALA A 11 -8.41 9.87 -20.20
C ALA A 11 -8.71 8.64 -19.31
N LYS A 12 -9.91 8.04 -19.39
CA LYS A 12 -10.32 6.93 -18.52
C LYS A 12 -10.60 5.59 -19.22
N SER A 13 -10.21 5.41 -20.49
CA SER A 13 -10.53 4.17 -21.22
C SER A 13 -9.33 3.31 -21.65
N GLN A 14 -8.09 3.65 -21.31
CA GLN A 14 -6.91 2.85 -21.73
C GLN A 14 -6.28 1.96 -20.64
N ASP A 15 -6.67 2.11 -19.37
CA ASP A 15 -6.05 1.31 -18.28
C ASP A 15 -6.77 0.01 -17.94
N PHE A 16 -7.97 -0.24 -18.47
CA PHE A 16 -8.77 -1.42 -18.10
C PHE A 16 -8.53 -2.69 -18.94
N LEU A 17 -7.68 -2.64 -19.97
CA LEU A 17 -7.50 -3.76 -20.92
C LEU A 17 -6.26 -4.65 -20.65
N ARG A 18 -5.56 -4.49 -19.53
CA ARG A 18 -4.26 -5.17 -19.31
C ARG A 18 -4.31 -6.53 -18.61
N ASN A 19 -5.46 -6.96 -18.08
CA ASN A 19 -5.54 -8.18 -17.27
C ASN A 19 -6.36 -9.26 -17.97
N GLN A 20 -5.83 -10.48 -18.03
CA GLN A 20 -6.44 -11.65 -18.69
C GLN A 20 -7.00 -12.62 -17.65
N VAL A 21 -8.13 -13.28 -17.96
CA VAL A 21 -8.83 -14.19 -17.04
C VAL A 21 -9.23 -15.49 -17.75
N TRP A 22 -8.92 -16.65 -17.14
CA TRP A 22 -9.14 -17.98 -17.73
C TRP A 22 -9.80 -18.96 -16.74
N LEU A 23 -10.67 -19.83 -17.24
CA LEU A 23 -11.45 -20.82 -16.46
C LEU A 23 -11.30 -22.24 -17.03
N CYS A 24 -11.10 -23.25 -16.17
CA CYS A 24 -11.05 -24.67 -16.60
C CYS A 24 -11.68 -25.63 -15.55
N ARG A 25 -12.34 -26.71 -16.01
CA ARG A 25 -13.10 -27.71 -15.22
C ARG A 25 -12.28 -28.96 -14.88
N ALA A 26 -12.61 -29.60 -13.75
CA ALA A 26 -11.94 -30.80 -13.25
C ALA A 26 -12.09 -32.07 -14.13
N ASP A 27 -13.17 -32.18 -14.93
CA ASP A 27 -13.55 -33.45 -15.57
C ASP A 27 -13.29 -33.54 -17.09
N ILE A 28 -12.59 -32.58 -17.72
CA ILE A 28 -12.40 -32.59 -19.19
C ILE A 28 -10.97 -32.14 -19.58
N PRO A 29 -10.14 -33.02 -20.20
CA PRO A 29 -8.72 -32.70 -20.45
C PRO A 29 -8.40 -31.55 -21.42
N HIS A 30 -9.35 -30.95 -22.17
CA HIS A 30 -9.01 -30.07 -23.30
C HIS A 30 -9.94 -28.87 -23.59
N SER A 31 -10.64 -28.28 -22.62
CA SER A 31 -11.44 -27.07 -22.88
C SER A 31 -11.19 -25.94 -21.86
N CYS A 32 -10.42 -24.93 -22.27
CA CYS A 32 -10.28 -23.65 -21.59
C CYS A 32 -10.68 -22.54 -22.57
N GLY A 33 -11.54 -21.61 -22.15
CA GLY A 33 -12.08 -20.53 -22.99
C GLY A 33 -11.85 -19.15 -22.39
N VAL A 34 -11.71 -18.14 -23.25
CA VAL A 34 -11.62 -16.72 -22.89
C VAL A 34 -13.02 -16.15 -22.68
N LEU A 35 -13.29 -15.52 -21.54
CA LEU A 35 -14.46 -14.66 -21.38
C LEU A 35 -14.13 -13.26 -21.92
N LYS A 36 -14.71 -12.88 -23.06
CA LYS A 36 -14.77 -11.48 -23.51
C LYS A 36 -16.02 -10.83 -22.94
N GLU A 37 -15.87 -9.72 -22.21
CA GLU A 37 -17.01 -8.85 -21.86
C GLU A 37 -17.58 -8.24 -23.16
N GLY A 38 -18.84 -8.59 -23.48
CA GLY A 38 -19.55 -8.06 -24.63
C GLY A 38 -20.21 -6.73 -24.31
N ARG A 39 -19.86 -5.66 -25.05
CA ARG A 39 -20.77 -4.55 -25.29
C ARG A 39 -21.72 -4.95 -26.41
N GLY A 40 -23.03 -4.85 -26.16
CA GLY A 40 -24.04 -4.88 -27.19
C GLY A 40 -24.08 -3.52 -27.89
N ASP A 41 -23.80 -3.50 -29.19
CA ASP A 41 -24.01 -2.33 -30.04
C ASP A 41 -25.16 -2.65 -30.99
N ASP A 42 -26.23 -1.86 -30.87
CA ASP A 42 -27.36 -1.83 -31.81
C ASP A 42 -26.96 -1.10 -33.09
N PHE A 43 -27.43 -1.67 -34.20
CA PHE A 43 -27.35 -1.15 -35.56
C PHE A 43 -27.95 0.25 -35.71
N LEU A 44 -27.30 1.10 -36.50
CA LEU A 44 -27.97 2.07 -37.41
C LEU A 44 -27.00 2.48 -38.54
N THR A 45 -27.36 2.09 -39.75
CA THR A 45 -26.76 2.50 -41.03
C THR A 45 -27.37 3.81 -41.52
N THR A 46 -26.56 4.72 -42.07
CA THR A 46 -26.89 5.54 -43.25
C THR A 46 -25.65 6.17 -43.88
N HIS A 47 -25.77 6.43 -45.19
CA HIS A 47 -24.79 6.73 -46.23
C HIS A 47 -24.25 8.18 -46.28
N GLU A 48 -23.31 8.37 -47.22
CA GLU A 48 -22.73 9.61 -47.80
C GLU A 48 -21.36 10.01 -47.20
N GLY A 49 -20.24 10.14 -47.92
CA GLY A 49 -19.97 10.22 -49.35
C GLY A 49 -19.34 11.57 -49.71
N VAL A 50 -18.04 11.80 -49.45
CA VAL A 50 -17.26 12.87 -50.13
C VAL A 50 -15.80 12.47 -50.29
N THR A 51 -15.36 12.41 -51.55
CA THR A 51 -13.98 12.28 -52.03
C THR A 51 -13.29 13.65 -51.96
N MET A 52 -12.08 13.75 -51.40
CA MET A 52 -11.20 14.89 -51.66
C MET A 52 -9.74 14.46 -51.92
N THR A 53 -9.15 15.25 -52.80
CA THR A 53 -8.07 14.98 -53.75
C THR A 53 -6.69 15.06 -53.10
N ARG A 54 -5.76 14.24 -53.62
CA ARG A 54 -4.32 14.28 -53.32
C ARG A 54 -3.72 15.64 -53.67
N THR A 55 -3.01 16.25 -52.72
CA THR A 55 -1.98 17.25 -53.01
C THR A 55 -0.69 16.82 -52.32
N ALA A 56 0.35 16.58 -53.12
CA ALA A 56 1.68 16.26 -52.65
C ALA A 56 2.38 17.52 -52.11
N MET A 57 2.99 17.44 -50.93
CA MET A 57 4.00 18.40 -50.50
C MET A 57 5.25 17.68 -50.01
N LEU A 58 6.37 18.32 -50.33
CA LEU A 58 7.74 17.84 -50.34
C LEU A 58 8.25 17.35 -48.99
N ALA A 59 9.10 16.34 -49.08
CA ALA A 59 9.91 15.78 -48.00
C ALA A 59 10.96 16.78 -47.49
N THR A 60 10.93 17.06 -46.19
CA THR A 60 12.09 17.47 -45.42
C THR A 60 12.31 16.43 -44.34
N GLY A 61 13.39 15.65 -44.48
CA GLY A 61 13.76 14.59 -43.56
C GLY A 61 14.13 15.15 -42.19
N ALA A 62 13.29 14.88 -41.21
CA ALA A 62 13.69 14.81 -39.81
C ALA A 62 13.66 13.32 -39.44
N ALA A 63 14.84 12.74 -39.22
CA ALA A 63 14.97 11.40 -38.67
C ALA A 63 14.43 11.44 -37.22
N LEU A 64 13.13 11.20 -37.05
CA LEU A 64 12.60 10.77 -35.77
C LEU A 64 13.15 9.36 -35.54
N LEU A 65 14.16 9.27 -34.68
CA LEU A 65 14.43 8.06 -33.92
C LEU A 65 13.20 7.79 -33.05
N THR A 66 12.18 7.15 -33.62
CA THR A 66 11.17 6.45 -32.86
C THR A 66 11.90 5.33 -32.14
N ALA A 67 12.26 5.59 -30.88
CA ALA A 67 12.51 4.52 -29.93
C ALA A 67 11.21 3.72 -29.86
N CYS A 68 11.16 2.63 -30.62
CA CYS A 68 10.13 1.62 -30.48
C CYS A 68 10.38 1.01 -29.09
N ALA A 69 9.78 1.61 -28.06
CA ALA A 69 9.66 0.95 -26.77
C ALA A 69 8.92 -0.35 -27.09
N ALA A 70 9.62 -1.47 -27.02
CA ALA A 70 8.99 -2.77 -27.05
C ALA A 70 8.01 -2.76 -25.88
N PHE A 71 6.71 -2.60 -26.17
CA PHE A 71 5.69 -2.75 -25.16
C PHE A 71 5.86 -4.18 -24.64
N ALA A 72 6.28 -4.30 -23.38
CA ALA A 72 6.21 -5.58 -22.69
C ALA A 72 4.78 -6.10 -22.89
N THR A 73 4.67 -7.27 -23.48
CA THR A 73 3.37 -7.90 -23.70
C THR A 73 2.75 -8.13 -22.34
N ALA A 74 1.51 -7.66 -22.15
CA ALA A 74 0.74 -7.84 -20.92
C ALA A 74 0.76 -9.31 -20.48
N PRO A 75 0.64 -9.60 -19.17
CA PRO A 75 0.77 -10.95 -18.68
C PRO A 75 -0.37 -11.82 -19.19
N VAL A 76 -0.03 -12.99 -19.69
CA VAL A 76 -0.98 -13.95 -20.25
C VAL A 76 -0.93 -15.22 -19.43
N VAL A 77 -2.06 -15.55 -18.81
CA VAL A 77 -2.29 -16.87 -18.23
C VAL A 77 -2.80 -17.80 -19.31
N SER A 78 -2.29 -19.03 -19.38
CA SER A 78 -2.84 -20.06 -20.27
C SER A 78 -2.71 -21.45 -19.66
N ASN A 79 -3.26 -22.46 -20.33
CA ASN A 79 -3.11 -23.87 -19.95
C ASN A 79 -3.45 -24.17 -18.48
N VAL A 80 -4.48 -23.50 -17.95
CA VAL A 80 -4.94 -23.71 -16.57
C VAL A 80 -5.50 -25.12 -16.42
N ARG A 81 -5.05 -25.85 -15.41
CA ARG A 81 -5.48 -27.22 -15.10
C ARG A 81 -5.74 -27.31 -13.60
N MET A 82 -6.85 -27.90 -13.19
CA MET A 82 -7.24 -28.05 -11.78
C MET A 82 -7.53 -29.52 -11.49
N THR A 83 -6.78 -30.09 -10.55
CA THR A 83 -6.85 -31.52 -10.22
C THR A 83 -6.89 -31.71 -8.71
N GLN A 84 -7.90 -32.42 -8.21
CA GLN A 84 -7.93 -32.84 -6.81
C GLN A 84 -6.94 -33.99 -6.59
N ARG A 85 -6.13 -33.92 -5.54
CA ARG A 85 -5.24 -35.02 -5.14
C ARG A 85 -6.04 -36.23 -4.68
N THR A 86 -5.64 -37.42 -5.10
CA THR A 86 -6.28 -38.68 -4.74
C THR A 86 -6.43 -38.83 -3.23
N ASN A 87 -7.63 -39.20 -2.76
CA ASN A 87 -7.96 -39.41 -1.34
C ASN A 87 -7.65 -38.20 -0.44
N SER A 88 -7.72 -36.99 -0.99
CA SER A 88 -7.39 -35.75 -0.30
C SER A 88 -8.34 -34.63 -0.71
N ARG A 89 -8.43 -33.57 0.11
CA ARG A 89 -9.14 -32.32 -0.23
C ARG A 89 -8.20 -31.20 -0.65
N MET A 90 -6.96 -31.57 -1.00
CA MET A 90 -5.98 -30.69 -1.61
C MET A 90 -6.21 -30.68 -3.12
N VAL A 91 -6.18 -29.50 -3.71
CA VAL A 91 -6.35 -29.29 -5.15
C VAL A 91 -5.10 -28.64 -5.72
N ASP A 92 -4.51 -29.26 -6.72
CA ASP A 92 -3.39 -28.71 -7.50
C ASP A 92 -3.94 -27.95 -8.71
N ILE A 93 -3.47 -26.72 -8.90
CA ILE A 93 -3.83 -25.85 -10.01
C ILE A 93 -2.54 -25.47 -10.72
N LEU A 94 -2.38 -25.95 -11.95
CA LEU A 94 -1.24 -25.62 -12.81
C LEU A 94 -1.66 -24.60 -13.85
N TYR A 95 -0.75 -23.71 -14.23
CA TYR A 95 -0.96 -22.75 -15.31
C TYR A 95 0.38 -22.36 -15.96
N ASP A 96 0.32 -21.84 -17.17
CA ASP A 96 1.47 -21.21 -17.82
C ASP A 96 1.31 -19.69 -17.73
N LEU A 97 2.41 -18.98 -17.48
CA LEU A 97 2.45 -17.52 -17.43
C LEU A 97 3.44 -16.99 -18.47
N ASP A 98 2.95 -16.24 -19.44
CA ASP A 98 3.76 -15.63 -20.49
C ASP A 98 3.66 -14.09 -20.47
N GLY A 99 4.50 -13.44 -21.26
CA GLY A 99 4.53 -12.00 -21.43
C GLY A 99 5.46 -11.31 -20.43
N GLU A 100 4.96 -11.00 -19.24
CA GLU A 100 5.73 -10.36 -18.16
C GLU A 100 5.45 -10.99 -16.79
N ALA A 101 6.32 -10.71 -15.81
CA ALA A 101 6.09 -11.09 -14.43
C ALA A 101 4.83 -10.39 -13.90
N ALA A 102 4.03 -11.10 -13.11
CA ALA A 102 2.71 -10.63 -12.71
C ALA A 102 2.38 -11.03 -11.28
N ILE A 103 1.52 -10.24 -10.63
CA ILE A 103 0.84 -10.69 -9.41
C ILE A 103 -0.24 -11.66 -9.84
N VAL A 104 -0.17 -12.91 -9.37
CA VAL A 104 -1.17 -13.92 -9.69
C VAL A 104 -2.17 -14.07 -8.55
N THR A 105 -3.46 -14.10 -8.87
CA THR A 105 -4.56 -14.31 -7.93
C THR A 105 -5.41 -15.49 -8.39
N LEU A 106 -6.05 -16.15 -7.44
CA LEU A 106 -6.91 -17.30 -7.69
C LEU A 106 -8.32 -17.00 -7.18
N GLY A 107 -9.31 -17.14 -8.06
CA GLY A 107 -10.70 -17.33 -7.69
C GLY A 107 -11.13 -18.76 -7.99
N ILE A 108 -12.14 -19.26 -7.27
CA ILE A 108 -12.80 -20.53 -7.58
C ILE A 108 -14.23 -20.23 -7.96
N GLU A 109 -14.73 -20.92 -8.98
CA GLU A 109 -16.12 -20.83 -9.38
C GLU A 109 -16.78 -22.19 -9.31
N THR A 110 -18.08 -22.18 -9.03
CA THR A 110 -18.92 -23.36 -9.17
C THR A 110 -20.13 -22.98 -9.99
N ASN A 111 -20.48 -23.79 -10.98
CA ASN A 111 -21.56 -23.48 -11.92
C ASN A 111 -21.39 -22.13 -12.65
N GLY A 112 -20.14 -21.70 -12.86
CA GLY A 112 -19.82 -20.39 -13.47
C GLY A 112 -20.07 -19.19 -12.57
N VAL A 113 -20.29 -19.42 -11.27
CA VAL A 113 -20.45 -18.37 -10.26
C VAL A 113 -19.25 -18.40 -9.32
N PRO A 114 -18.53 -17.27 -9.13
CA PRO A 114 -17.47 -17.18 -8.14
C PRO A 114 -17.98 -17.55 -6.74
N ILE A 115 -17.25 -18.42 -6.03
CA ILE A 115 -17.47 -18.59 -4.60
C ILE A 115 -16.81 -17.41 -3.86
N PRO A 116 -17.23 -17.10 -2.62
CA PRO A 116 -16.61 -16.01 -1.86
C PRO A 116 -15.10 -16.22 -1.68
N ASP A 117 -14.30 -15.16 -1.78
CA ASP A 117 -12.85 -15.23 -1.54
C ASP A 117 -12.51 -15.75 -0.13
N SER A 118 -13.43 -15.57 0.84
CA SER A 118 -13.32 -16.16 2.18
C SER A 118 -13.39 -17.69 2.20
N ALA A 119 -13.78 -18.32 1.09
CA ALA A 119 -13.76 -19.77 0.87
C ALA A 119 -12.55 -20.21 0.03
N VAL A 120 -11.57 -19.34 -0.21
CA VAL A 120 -10.33 -19.62 -0.95
C VAL A 120 -9.15 -18.92 -0.25
N THR A 121 -8.84 -19.35 0.97
CA THR A 121 -7.86 -18.68 1.84
C THR A 121 -6.59 -19.49 2.11
N HIS A 122 -6.67 -20.82 2.10
CA HIS A 122 -5.55 -21.73 2.30
C HIS A 122 -4.92 -22.09 0.95
N ILE A 123 -4.27 -21.11 0.32
CA ILE A 123 -3.60 -21.23 -0.97
C ILE A 123 -2.09 -21.06 -0.84
N TYR A 124 -1.33 -21.83 -1.63
CA TYR A 124 0.13 -21.88 -1.59
C TYR A 124 0.73 -21.92 -3.00
N GLY A 125 2.01 -21.58 -3.13
CA GLY A 125 2.76 -21.68 -4.39
C GLY A 125 2.84 -20.36 -5.15
N ASP A 126 2.73 -20.42 -6.47
CA ASP A 126 2.80 -19.30 -7.41
C ASP A 126 1.50 -18.48 -7.43
N VAL A 127 1.11 -17.94 -6.27
CA VAL A 127 -0.10 -17.13 -6.07
C VAL A 127 0.14 -16.07 -5.00
N CYS A 128 -0.59 -14.96 -5.07
CA CYS A 128 -0.53 -13.82 -4.16
C CYS A 128 0.87 -13.20 -3.99
N ARG A 129 1.72 -13.37 -5.00
CA ARG A 129 3.07 -12.82 -5.11
C ARG A 129 3.37 -12.46 -6.56
N VAL A 130 4.48 -11.76 -6.79
CA VAL A 130 4.99 -11.57 -8.16
C VAL A 130 5.56 -12.91 -8.63
N VAL A 131 5.00 -13.45 -9.70
CA VAL A 131 5.38 -14.72 -10.33
C VAL A 131 6.09 -14.40 -11.65
N GLN A 132 7.24 -15.05 -11.87
CA GLN A 132 8.00 -14.92 -13.11
C GLN A 132 7.35 -15.73 -14.24
N THR A 133 7.55 -15.34 -15.50
CA THR A 133 7.04 -16.08 -16.66
C THR A 133 7.58 -17.51 -16.71
N GLY A 134 6.80 -18.46 -17.17
CA GLY A 134 7.18 -19.86 -17.34
C GLY A 134 5.98 -20.81 -17.38
N ALA A 135 6.23 -22.01 -17.89
CA ALA A 135 5.23 -23.07 -17.92
C ALA A 135 5.12 -23.79 -16.56
N ASN A 136 3.96 -24.41 -16.31
CA ASN A 136 3.66 -25.22 -15.13
C ASN A 136 3.89 -24.50 -13.78
N ARG A 137 3.56 -23.22 -13.71
CA ARG A 137 3.38 -22.52 -12.43
C ARG A 137 2.30 -23.22 -11.62
N SER A 138 2.51 -23.30 -10.32
CA SER A 138 1.72 -24.20 -9.46
C SER A 138 1.12 -23.49 -8.27
N ILE A 139 -0.19 -23.66 -8.10
CA ILE A 139 -0.97 -23.23 -6.94
C ILE A 139 -1.54 -24.47 -6.28
N VAL A 140 -1.49 -24.53 -4.96
CA VAL A 140 -2.14 -25.59 -4.18
C VAL A 140 -3.21 -24.94 -3.32
N TRP A 141 -4.45 -25.43 -3.42
CA TRP A 141 -5.58 -24.98 -2.59
C TRP A 141 -6.03 -26.09 -1.66
N ASN A 142 -6.08 -25.82 -0.35
CA ASN A 142 -6.67 -26.72 0.63
C ASN A 142 -8.18 -26.48 0.76
N ALA A 143 -8.94 -26.97 -0.21
CA ALA A 143 -10.40 -26.88 -0.21
C ALA A 143 -11.05 -27.54 1.02
N GLY A 144 -10.37 -28.52 1.63
CA GLY A 144 -10.84 -29.15 2.86
C GLY A 144 -10.81 -28.24 4.07
N ALA A 145 -9.86 -27.30 4.14
CA ALA A 145 -9.78 -26.31 5.22
C ALA A 145 -10.72 -25.13 4.98
N ASP A 146 -10.82 -24.67 3.73
CA ASP A 146 -11.60 -23.48 3.38
C ASP A 146 -13.09 -23.75 3.18
N TRP A 147 -13.42 -24.92 2.62
CA TRP A 147 -14.77 -25.23 2.14
C TRP A 147 -15.21 -26.65 2.53
N PRO A 148 -15.11 -27.03 3.82
CA PRO A 148 -15.21 -28.42 4.28
C PRO A 148 -16.56 -29.08 4.04
N GLU A 149 -17.65 -28.33 3.94
CA GLU A 149 -19.00 -28.89 3.80
C GLU A 149 -19.41 -29.06 2.33
N ASN A 150 -18.55 -28.69 1.39
CA ASN A 150 -18.90 -28.62 -0.02
C ASN A 150 -18.13 -29.66 -0.84
N GLN A 151 -18.86 -30.32 -1.74
CA GLN A 151 -18.32 -31.26 -2.70
C GLN A 151 -19.00 -31.02 -4.04
N THR A 152 -18.21 -30.78 -5.09
CA THR A 152 -18.72 -30.55 -6.44
C THR A 152 -17.71 -30.98 -7.48
N THR A 153 -18.20 -31.48 -8.62
CA THR A 153 -17.39 -31.77 -9.81
C THR A 153 -17.35 -30.60 -10.80
N GLN A 154 -18.12 -29.54 -10.52
CA GLN A 154 -18.27 -28.38 -11.40
C GLN A 154 -17.38 -27.20 -11.00
N ALA A 155 -16.43 -27.42 -10.10
CA ALA A 155 -15.48 -26.40 -9.70
C ALA A 155 -14.52 -26.07 -10.85
N THR A 156 -14.25 -24.78 -11.04
CA THR A 156 -13.23 -24.28 -11.97
C THR A 156 -12.32 -23.27 -11.31
N ALA A 157 -11.03 -23.34 -11.64
CA ALA A 157 -10.06 -22.33 -11.22
C ALA A 157 -10.10 -21.11 -12.16
N ARG A 158 -10.22 -19.92 -11.59
CA ARG A 158 -10.04 -18.63 -12.25
C ARG A 158 -8.69 -18.06 -11.87
N VAL A 159 -7.69 -18.25 -12.72
CA VAL A 159 -6.35 -17.69 -12.49
C VAL A 159 -6.26 -16.34 -13.21
N THR A 160 -5.95 -15.29 -12.46
CA THR A 160 -5.81 -13.92 -12.98
C THR A 160 -4.41 -13.40 -12.74
N ALA A 161 -3.75 -12.93 -13.80
CA ALA A 161 -2.45 -12.27 -13.72
C ALA A 161 -2.60 -10.76 -13.88
N TRP A 162 -2.01 -10.01 -12.96
CA TRP A 162 -2.01 -8.56 -12.91
C TRP A 162 -0.62 -8.03 -13.18
N SER A 163 -0.49 -7.12 -14.14
CA SER A 163 0.78 -6.43 -14.40
C SER A 163 1.30 -5.75 -13.12
N THR A 164 2.61 -5.80 -12.87
CA THR A 164 3.21 -5.06 -11.75
C THR A 164 3.08 -3.54 -11.92
N ASN A 165 2.83 -3.07 -13.14
CA ASN A 165 2.55 -1.66 -13.48
C ASN A 165 1.08 -1.27 -13.32
N ALA A 166 0.17 -2.24 -13.23
CA ALA A 166 -1.25 -2.04 -13.00
C ALA A 166 -1.79 -3.13 -12.02
N PRO A 167 -1.23 -3.17 -10.79
CA PRO A 167 -1.56 -4.22 -9.84
C PRO A 167 -2.96 -4.00 -9.25
N PRO A 168 -3.50 -4.98 -8.50
CA PRO A 168 -4.70 -4.77 -7.70
C PRO A 168 -4.57 -3.54 -6.79
N GLN A 169 -5.69 -2.88 -6.53
CA GLN A 169 -5.69 -1.64 -5.78
C GLN A 169 -5.35 -1.82 -4.29
N TYR A 170 -5.66 -2.98 -3.73
CA TYR A 170 -5.43 -3.29 -2.32
C TYR A 170 -4.75 -4.64 -2.16
N MET A 171 -3.88 -4.72 -1.14
CA MET A 171 -3.27 -5.93 -0.64
C MET A 171 -3.64 -6.05 0.84
N VAL A 172 -4.02 -7.24 1.29
CA VAL A 172 -4.38 -7.51 2.69
C VAL A 172 -3.59 -8.70 3.21
N ILE A 173 -2.93 -8.55 4.35
CA ILE A 173 -2.25 -9.65 5.06
C ILE A 173 -3.12 -10.06 6.25
N ASP A 174 -3.46 -11.33 6.36
CA ASP A 174 -4.23 -11.87 7.48
C ASP A 174 -3.33 -12.36 8.61
N LEU A 175 -3.52 -11.78 9.78
CA LEU A 175 -2.76 -12.00 11.00
C LEU A 175 -3.55 -12.74 12.08
N GLU A 176 -4.77 -13.22 11.80
CA GLU A 176 -5.71 -13.74 12.81
C GLU A 176 -5.08 -14.83 13.70
N ASN A 177 -4.28 -15.71 13.09
CA ASN A 177 -3.55 -16.75 13.80
C ASN A 177 -2.06 -16.43 13.94
N LYS A 178 -1.69 -15.71 15.01
CA LYS A 178 -0.27 -15.42 15.36
C LYS A 178 0.68 -16.62 15.33
N SER A 179 0.20 -17.82 15.68
CA SER A 179 1.01 -19.04 15.75
C SER A 179 1.07 -19.80 14.43
N ALA A 180 0.39 -19.32 13.38
CA ALA A 180 0.45 -19.91 12.05
C ALA A 180 1.88 -19.86 11.49
N SER A 181 2.27 -20.89 10.74
CA SER A 181 3.55 -20.92 10.02
C SER A 181 3.62 -19.93 8.87
N SER A 182 2.46 -19.44 8.38
CA SER A 182 2.37 -18.45 7.31
C SER A 182 1.16 -17.52 7.51
N TYR A 183 1.24 -16.32 6.95
CA TYR A 183 0.15 -15.35 6.90
C TYR A 183 -0.41 -15.26 5.48
N PRO A 184 -1.69 -15.62 5.27
CA PRO A 184 -2.33 -15.46 3.98
C PRO A 184 -2.29 -14.01 3.49
N VAL A 185 -2.13 -13.86 2.19
CA VAL A 185 -2.11 -12.57 1.51
C VAL A 185 -3.19 -12.57 0.44
N PHE A 186 -4.00 -11.52 0.43
CA PHE A 186 -5.09 -11.32 -0.51
C PHE A 186 -4.87 -10.04 -1.31
N TYR A 187 -5.39 -10.00 -2.53
CA TYR A 187 -5.41 -8.79 -3.33
C TYR A 187 -6.81 -8.52 -3.82
N TYR A 188 -7.21 -7.25 -3.78
CA TYR A 188 -8.53 -6.82 -4.19
C TYR A 188 -8.41 -5.76 -5.29
N PRO A 189 -9.20 -5.86 -6.37
CA PRO A 189 -9.12 -4.94 -7.50
C PRO A 189 -9.60 -3.53 -7.16
N SER A 190 -10.39 -3.37 -6.09
CA SER A 190 -10.91 -2.08 -5.63
C SER A 190 -11.30 -2.16 -4.14
N GLU A 191 -11.57 -1.02 -3.52
CA GLU A 191 -12.07 -0.96 -2.14
C GLU A 191 -13.41 -1.68 -1.97
N ALA A 192 -14.30 -1.56 -2.96
CA ALA A 192 -15.62 -2.19 -2.94
C ALA A 192 -15.56 -3.72 -2.95
N ALA A 193 -14.44 -4.30 -3.41
CA ALA A 193 -14.22 -5.73 -3.39
C ALA A 193 -13.71 -6.24 -2.02
N ILE A 194 -13.38 -5.35 -1.08
CA ILE A 194 -12.89 -5.74 0.24
C ILE A 194 -14.05 -6.28 1.10
N PRO A 195 -13.98 -7.52 1.60
CA PRO A 195 -15.06 -8.12 2.39
C PRO A 195 -15.44 -7.29 3.62
N GLY A 196 -16.68 -6.82 3.68
CA GLY A 196 -17.19 -6.01 4.79
C GLY A 196 -16.71 -4.56 4.82
N GLY A 197 -15.93 -4.12 3.83
CA GLY A 197 -15.42 -2.74 3.69
C GLY A 197 -14.17 -2.45 4.53
N ILE A 198 -13.33 -1.53 4.04
CA ILE A 198 -12.02 -1.20 4.64
C ILE A 198 -12.09 -0.61 6.05
N THR A 199 -13.25 -0.05 6.42
CA THR A 199 -13.51 0.53 7.75
C THR A 199 -13.92 -0.52 8.78
N ASN A 200 -14.17 -1.77 8.37
CA ASN A 200 -14.49 -2.85 9.28
C ASN A 200 -13.36 -3.05 10.29
N ARG A 201 -13.73 -3.27 11.56
CA ARG A 201 -12.81 -3.44 12.68
C ARG A 201 -11.73 -4.49 12.42
N ILE A 202 -12.01 -5.55 11.66
CA ILE A 202 -11.02 -6.59 11.34
C ILE A 202 -9.77 -6.02 10.64
N TYR A 203 -9.89 -4.98 9.82
CA TYR A 203 -8.78 -4.30 9.14
C TYR A 203 -8.00 -3.34 10.03
N LYS A 204 -8.49 -3.13 11.26
CA LYS A 204 -7.84 -2.39 12.33
C LYS A 204 -7.32 -3.30 13.44
N THR A 205 -7.44 -4.63 13.30
CA THR A 205 -7.04 -5.58 14.36
C THR A 205 -6.32 -6.82 13.85
N TYR A 206 -6.92 -7.56 12.92
CA TYR A 206 -6.42 -8.88 12.49
C TYR A 206 -5.95 -8.89 11.04
N ARG A 207 -6.20 -7.83 10.28
CA ARG A 207 -5.80 -7.71 8.87
C ARG A 207 -5.03 -6.43 8.64
N LEU A 208 -3.87 -6.51 8.01
CA LEU A 208 -3.11 -5.35 7.54
C LEU A 208 -3.54 -5.04 6.11
N ALA A 209 -4.34 -4.00 5.93
CA ALA A 209 -4.73 -3.53 4.61
C ALA A 209 -3.77 -2.46 4.09
N MET A 210 -3.37 -2.60 2.83
CA MET A 210 -2.43 -1.72 2.16
C MET A 210 -2.99 -1.28 0.81
N ARG A 211 -2.86 0.00 0.50
CA ARG A 211 -3.31 0.63 -0.74
C ARG A 211 -2.16 0.78 -1.72
N TYR A 212 -2.35 0.38 -2.97
CA TYR A 212 -1.41 0.67 -4.05
C TYR A 212 -1.42 2.17 -4.40
N ILE A 213 -0.22 2.76 -4.39
CA ILE A 213 0.07 4.12 -4.80
C ILE A 213 0.90 4.05 -6.09
N PRO A 214 0.46 4.70 -7.19
CA PRO A 214 1.22 4.71 -8.45
C PRO A 214 2.53 5.50 -8.29
N PRO A 215 3.53 5.25 -9.15
CA PRO A 215 4.72 6.11 -9.21
C PRO A 215 4.33 7.56 -9.49
N THR A 216 5.26 8.49 -9.27
CA THR A 216 5.03 9.88 -9.70
C THR A 216 4.89 9.94 -11.22
N SER A 217 4.09 10.89 -11.71
CA SER A 217 4.11 11.23 -13.14
C SER A 217 5.52 11.70 -13.57
N GLY A 218 5.73 11.85 -14.88
CA GLY A 218 7.00 12.43 -15.39
C GLY A 218 7.31 13.82 -14.84
N ALA A 219 6.33 14.52 -14.28
CA ALA A 219 6.52 15.81 -13.61
C ALA A 219 6.96 15.70 -12.14
N GLY A 220 7.09 14.51 -11.57
CA GLY A 220 7.45 14.32 -10.15
C GLY A 220 6.43 14.92 -9.18
N PHE A 221 6.88 15.18 -7.95
CA PHE A 221 6.20 16.03 -6.98
C PHE A 221 7.21 16.89 -6.20
N TYR A 222 6.74 17.99 -5.61
CA TYR A 222 7.56 18.79 -4.70
C TYR A 222 7.43 18.26 -3.27
N MET A 223 8.53 17.76 -2.74
CA MET A 223 8.69 17.34 -1.36
C MET A 223 9.20 18.51 -0.50
N GLY A 224 8.67 18.70 0.70
CA GLY A 224 8.96 19.85 1.58
C GLY A 224 7.87 20.94 1.51
N SER A 225 8.12 22.08 2.16
CA SER A 225 7.17 23.20 2.29
C SER A 225 7.68 24.49 1.62
N PRO A 226 6.80 25.27 0.97
CA PRO A 226 7.16 26.57 0.43
C PRO A 226 7.54 27.54 1.57
N ILE A 227 8.34 28.56 1.25
CA ILE A 227 8.89 29.48 2.26
C ILE A 227 7.82 30.23 3.07
N GLU A 228 6.63 30.43 2.49
CA GLU A 228 5.50 31.12 3.10
C GLU A 228 4.54 30.21 3.89
N GLU A 229 4.81 28.89 3.97
CA GLU A 229 3.96 27.98 4.75
C GLU A 229 4.09 28.29 6.26
N LEU A 230 2.96 28.53 6.93
CA LEU A 230 2.92 28.88 8.35
C LEU A 230 3.32 27.66 9.18
N GLY A 231 4.14 27.89 10.21
CA GLY A 231 4.63 26.82 11.08
C GLY A 231 5.70 25.94 10.43
N ARG A 232 6.14 26.28 9.20
CA ARG A 232 7.31 25.69 8.55
C ARG A 232 8.55 25.78 9.44
N ASN A 233 9.34 24.71 9.47
CA ASN A 233 10.66 24.79 10.07
C ASN A 233 11.55 25.75 9.25
N THR A 234 12.07 26.80 9.89
CA THR A 234 12.88 27.83 9.23
C THR A 234 14.29 27.36 8.89
N SER A 235 14.76 26.25 9.45
CA SER A 235 15.95 25.59 8.94
C SER A 235 15.65 25.00 7.56
N ALA A 236 16.68 24.79 6.76
CA ALA A 236 16.55 24.25 5.41
C ALA A 236 16.00 22.81 5.33
N ARG A 237 15.56 22.25 6.46
CA ARG A 237 14.91 20.95 6.64
C ARG A 237 13.75 20.72 5.70
N GLU A 238 12.91 21.72 5.51
CA GLU A 238 11.70 21.58 4.70
C GLU A 238 11.82 22.35 3.37
N ASN A 239 13.04 22.68 2.90
CA ASN A 239 13.20 23.37 1.62
C ASN A 239 12.69 22.48 0.49
N GLN A 240 11.78 23.01 -0.33
CA GLN A 240 11.18 22.25 -1.40
C GLN A 240 12.24 21.66 -2.34
N LYS A 241 12.07 20.37 -2.63
CA LYS A 241 12.88 19.62 -3.59
C LYS A 241 11.98 18.89 -4.57
N GLN A 242 12.38 18.94 -5.83
CA GLN A 242 11.78 18.13 -6.86
C GLN A 242 12.14 16.66 -6.62
N THR A 243 11.14 15.79 -6.55
CA THR A 243 11.30 14.37 -6.22
C THR A 243 10.53 13.50 -7.20
N TYR A 244 11.11 12.38 -7.60
CA TYR A 244 10.51 11.39 -8.50
C TYR A 244 10.50 10.03 -7.82
N LEU A 245 9.35 9.36 -7.80
CA LEU A 245 9.23 7.96 -7.39
C LEU A 245 9.00 7.14 -8.66
N THR A 246 9.96 6.30 -9.02
CA THR A 246 9.91 5.57 -10.30
C THR A 246 9.07 4.31 -10.24
N LYS A 247 8.82 3.79 -9.02
CA LYS A 247 8.06 2.57 -8.78
C LYS A 247 6.81 2.85 -7.96
N GLY A 248 5.72 2.19 -8.33
CA GLY A 248 4.55 2.11 -7.49
C GLY A 248 4.78 1.20 -6.27
N TYR A 249 4.04 1.44 -5.20
CA TYR A 249 4.20 0.73 -3.95
C TYR A 249 2.86 0.61 -3.23
N TYR A 250 2.69 -0.44 -2.44
CA TYR A 250 1.61 -0.49 -1.47
C TYR A 250 2.03 0.25 -0.20
N ILE A 251 1.10 0.94 0.46
CA ILE A 251 1.30 1.55 1.79
C ILE A 251 0.11 1.23 2.69
N GLY A 252 0.35 1.04 3.99
CA GLY A 252 -0.69 0.76 4.98
C GLY A 252 -1.77 1.84 4.98
N VAL A 253 -3.03 1.40 4.91
CA VAL A 253 -4.22 2.26 4.98
C VAL A 253 -4.27 3.00 6.31
N TYR A 254 -3.89 2.29 7.38
CA TYR A 254 -3.75 2.78 8.75
C TYR A 254 -2.30 2.63 9.21
N GLU A 255 -1.96 3.30 10.32
CA GLU A 255 -0.82 2.93 11.15
C GLU A 255 -0.99 1.47 11.64
N VAL A 256 0.12 0.76 11.88
CA VAL A 256 0.05 -0.57 12.49
C VAL A 256 -0.52 -0.43 13.91
N THR A 257 -1.59 -1.16 14.18
CA THR A 257 -2.31 -1.11 15.47
C THR A 257 -1.67 -2.00 16.52
N GLN A 258 -2.00 -1.78 17.80
CA GLN A 258 -1.50 -2.61 18.89
C GLN A 258 -1.92 -4.08 18.75
N GLN A 259 -3.13 -4.36 18.24
CA GLN A 259 -3.54 -5.74 18.00
C GLN A 259 -2.76 -6.38 16.85
N GLN A 260 -2.50 -5.67 15.76
CA GLN A 260 -1.68 -6.18 14.65
C GLN A 260 -0.22 -6.39 15.10
N TRP A 261 0.32 -5.47 15.91
CA TRP A 261 1.61 -5.65 16.57
C TRP A 261 1.62 -6.93 17.40
N TYR A 262 0.64 -7.12 18.27
CA TYR A 262 0.51 -8.31 19.09
C TYR A 262 0.54 -9.59 18.23
N GLN A 263 -0.20 -9.63 17.11
CA GLN A 263 -0.22 -10.83 16.26
C GLN A 263 1.15 -11.18 15.68
N VAL A 264 1.98 -10.19 15.37
CA VAL A 264 3.32 -10.42 14.81
C VAL A 264 4.37 -10.64 15.89
N MET A 265 4.32 -9.87 16.98
CA MET A 265 5.40 -9.72 17.95
C MET A 265 5.16 -10.40 19.30
N TYR A 266 4.11 -11.22 19.44
CA TYR A 266 3.71 -11.82 20.73
C TYR A 266 4.83 -12.56 21.50
N GLU A 267 5.81 -13.15 20.80
CA GLU A 267 6.94 -13.89 21.39
C GLU A 267 8.12 -13.01 21.81
N VAL A 268 8.19 -11.78 21.28
CA VAL A 268 9.30 -10.85 21.49
C VAL A 268 8.86 -9.75 22.44
N GLN A 269 7.75 -9.08 22.10
CA GLN A 269 7.15 -8.04 22.94
C GLN A 269 5.69 -7.84 22.55
N ALA A 270 4.77 -8.43 23.31
CA ALA A 270 3.36 -8.51 22.96
C ALA A 270 2.60 -7.16 22.98
N TRP A 271 2.83 -6.33 24.00
CA TRP A 271 2.10 -5.08 24.24
C TRP A 271 3.06 -3.97 24.68
N PRO A 272 3.85 -3.38 23.76
CA PRO A 272 4.83 -2.33 24.08
C PRO A 272 4.19 -1.00 24.46
N SER A 273 2.99 -0.75 23.93
CA SER A 273 2.38 0.57 23.86
C SER A 273 1.96 1.12 25.22
N LYS A 274 2.18 2.42 25.41
CA LYS A 274 1.83 3.18 26.60
C LYS A 274 0.33 3.14 26.86
N TRP A 275 -0.48 3.43 25.84
CA TRP A 275 -1.94 3.58 26.01
C TRP A 275 -2.61 2.21 26.06
N SER A 276 -2.70 1.67 27.27
CA SER A 276 -2.84 0.22 27.51
C SER A 276 -4.23 -0.22 27.98
N ASN A 277 -5.22 0.69 27.98
CA ASN A 277 -6.61 0.36 28.34
C ASN A 277 -7.14 -0.78 27.45
N VAL A 278 -7.44 -1.93 28.06
CA VAL A 278 -7.85 -3.18 27.40
C VAL A 278 -9.08 -3.03 26.52
N ASP A 279 -9.99 -2.11 26.86
CA ASP A 279 -11.25 -1.91 26.13
C ASP A 279 -11.02 -1.21 24.78
N TYR A 280 -9.93 -0.44 24.66
CA TYR A 280 -9.69 0.46 23.52
C TYR A 280 -8.40 0.15 22.75
N ARG A 281 -7.42 -0.49 23.40
CA ARG A 281 -6.06 -0.59 22.86
C ARG A 281 -5.95 -1.30 21.52
N ALA A 282 -6.84 -2.24 21.23
CA ALA A 282 -6.74 -3.11 20.05
C ALA A 282 -6.69 -2.33 18.72
N THR A 283 -7.42 -1.21 18.62
CA THR A 283 -7.52 -0.39 17.41
C THR A 283 -6.72 0.92 17.49
N ARG A 284 -5.99 1.15 18.58
CA ARG A 284 -5.03 2.26 18.69
C ARG A 284 -3.76 1.91 17.92
N PRO A 285 -3.01 2.90 17.39
CA PRO A 285 -1.70 2.64 16.81
C PRO A 285 -0.76 2.01 17.84
N ALA A 286 0.10 1.09 17.37
CA ALA A 286 1.23 0.60 18.12
C ALA A 286 2.25 1.72 18.25
N GLU A 287 2.44 2.19 19.48
CA GLU A 287 3.47 3.15 19.86
C GLU A 287 4.41 2.55 20.91
N GLN A 288 5.44 3.32 21.32
CA GLN A 288 6.55 2.84 22.14
C GLN A 288 7.35 1.71 21.48
N VAL A 289 7.46 1.78 20.15
CA VAL A 289 8.22 0.84 19.34
C VAL A 289 9.44 1.55 18.76
N SER A 290 10.63 1.06 19.09
CA SER A 290 11.88 1.58 18.52
C SER A 290 12.02 1.17 17.06
N TYR A 291 12.76 1.96 16.27
CA TYR A 291 13.09 1.58 14.89
C TYR A 291 13.75 0.19 14.84
N TYR A 292 14.57 -0.14 15.84
CA TYR A 292 15.23 -1.44 15.91
C TYR A 292 14.27 -2.60 16.17
N ARG A 293 13.24 -2.43 16.99
CA ARG A 293 12.19 -3.47 17.14
C ARG A 293 11.31 -3.61 15.91
N VAL A 294 11.10 -2.51 15.20
CA VAL A 294 10.33 -2.51 13.96
C VAL A 294 11.10 -3.23 12.85
N ARG A 295 12.40 -2.95 12.68
CA ARG A 295 13.15 -3.34 11.47
C ARG A 295 14.51 -4.04 11.70
N GLU A 296 15.22 -3.76 12.79
CA GLU A 296 16.62 -4.19 13.00
C GLU A 296 16.74 -5.31 14.06
N ASN A 297 17.81 -5.36 14.87
CA ASN A 297 17.94 -6.37 15.92
C ASN A 297 17.02 -6.04 17.11
N ALA A 298 15.82 -6.62 17.11
CA ALA A 298 14.80 -6.36 18.13
C ALA A 298 15.18 -6.81 19.55
N LEU A 299 15.91 -7.93 19.68
CA LEU A 299 16.26 -8.50 20.99
C LEU A 299 17.34 -7.69 21.72
N SER A 300 18.35 -7.22 20.99
CA SER A 300 19.45 -6.40 21.54
C SER A 300 19.20 -4.89 21.44
N ASN A 301 18.16 -4.48 20.70
CA ASN A 301 17.89 -3.07 20.38
C ASN A 301 19.11 -2.38 19.76
N THR A 302 19.68 -3.00 18.72
CA THR A 302 20.88 -2.52 17.99
C THR A 302 20.65 -2.58 16.47
N PRO A 303 21.44 -1.84 15.65
CA PRO A 303 21.33 -1.94 14.19
C PRO A 303 21.83 -3.31 13.68
N ILE A 304 21.33 -3.76 12.53
CA ILE A 304 22.01 -4.83 11.77
C ILE A 304 23.16 -4.23 10.94
N THR A 305 24.05 -5.08 10.40
CA THR A 305 25.17 -4.65 9.55
C THR A 305 25.31 -5.57 8.34
N PRO A 306 25.31 -5.05 7.10
CA PRO A 306 24.98 -3.66 6.73
C PRO A 306 23.48 -3.35 7.00
N HIS A 307 23.12 -2.08 7.15
CA HIS A 307 21.72 -1.63 7.29
C HIS A 307 21.30 -0.66 6.18
N TRP A 308 20.03 -0.23 6.16
CA TRP A 308 19.51 0.72 5.18
C TRP A 308 20.29 2.05 5.16
N PRO A 309 20.74 2.56 3.99
CA PRO A 309 20.32 2.15 2.63
C PRO A 309 21.24 1.14 1.93
N ALA A 310 22.30 0.65 2.58
CA ALA A 310 23.25 -0.29 1.95
C ALA A 310 22.62 -1.67 1.65
N THR A 311 21.55 -2.04 2.36
CA THR A 311 20.77 -3.25 2.10
C THR A 311 19.31 -3.04 2.52
N ASN A 312 18.41 -3.85 1.95
CA ASN A 312 17.02 -3.98 2.38
C ASN A 312 16.83 -5.09 3.44
N SER A 313 17.89 -5.70 3.96
CA SER A 313 17.82 -6.70 5.03
C SER A 313 17.11 -6.14 6.28
N VAL A 314 16.47 -7.04 7.03
CA VAL A 314 15.78 -6.75 8.29
C VAL A 314 16.18 -7.79 9.33
N GLY A 315 16.16 -7.43 10.62
CA GLY A 315 16.49 -8.37 11.69
C GLY A 315 15.39 -9.42 11.86
N GLU A 316 15.79 -10.69 12.03
CA GLU A 316 14.88 -11.85 12.09
C GLU A 316 13.75 -11.69 13.11
N PHE A 317 14.07 -11.17 14.30
CA PHE A 317 13.11 -11.00 15.41
C PHE A 317 12.37 -9.65 15.39
N SER A 318 12.65 -8.79 14.41
CA SER A 318 11.89 -7.55 14.24
C SER A 318 10.49 -7.80 13.70
N PHE A 319 9.63 -6.78 13.81
CA PHE A 319 8.31 -6.82 13.20
C PHE A 319 8.42 -7.12 11.69
N MET A 320 9.31 -6.43 10.97
CA MET A 320 9.53 -6.68 9.53
C MET A 320 10.06 -8.10 9.29
N GLY A 321 11.05 -8.56 10.05
CA GLY A 321 11.63 -9.90 9.88
C GLY A 321 10.59 -11.01 10.03
N LYS A 322 9.81 -10.96 11.12
CA LYS A 322 8.73 -11.92 11.37
C LYS A 322 7.62 -11.84 10.31
N LEU A 323 7.22 -10.64 9.90
CA LEU A 323 6.19 -10.46 8.87
C LEU A 323 6.64 -10.97 7.50
N ARG A 324 7.87 -10.67 7.08
CA ARG A 324 8.46 -11.17 5.83
C ARG A 324 8.58 -12.69 5.83
N ALA A 325 9.04 -13.28 6.94
CA ALA A 325 9.17 -14.73 7.06
C ALA A 325 7.81 -15.44 6.92
N LYS A 326 6.76 -14.92 7.56
CA LYS A 326 5.42 -15.53 7.52
C LYS A 326 4.66 -15.28 6.22
N THR A 327 4.94 -14.19 5.51
CA THR A 327 4.28 -13.88 4.23
C THR A 327 5.07 -14.38 3.01
N GLY A 328 6.39 -14.59 3.16
CA GLY A 328 7.30 -14.83 2.04
C GLY A 328 7.54 -13.61 1.14
N ILE A 329 7.22 -12.40 1.61
CA ILE A 329 7.29 -11.16 0.80
C ILE A 329 8.46 -10.31 1.28
N GLU A 330 9.58 -10.39 0.57
CA GLU A 330 10.82 -9.66 0.92
C GLU A 330 10.70 -8.14 0.83
N GLY A 331 9.75 -7.62 0.06
CA GLY A 331 9.58 -6.18 -0.16
C GLY A 331 8.83 -5.42 0.93
N LEU A 332 8.33 -6.07 1.99
CA LEU A 332 7.58 -5.41 3.07
C LEU A 332 8.53 -4.63 4.00
N ASP A 333 8.41 -3.32 4.09
CA ASP A 333 9.30 -2.48 4.92
C ASP A 333 8.61 -1.20 5.40
N LEU A 334 9.34 -0.32 6.08
CA LEU A 334 8.93 1.07 6.32
C LEU A 334 8.92 1.88 5.01
N PRO A 335 8.10 2.95 4.90
CA PRO A 335 8.20 3.88 3.78
C PRO A 335 9.55 4.60 3.79
N THR A 336 10.07 4.97 2.61
CA THR A 336 11.00 6.10 2.55
C THR A 336 10.27 7.39 2.91
N GLU A 337 11.00 8.42 3.34
CA GLU A 337 10.43 9.71 3.68
C GLU A 337 9.68 10.32 2.48
N ALA A 338 10.21 10.13 1.27
CA ALA A 338 9.57 10.60 0.04
C ALA A 338 8.29 9.81 -0.29
N GLN A 339 8.30 8.48 -0.12
CA GLN A 339 7.09 7.67 -0.26
C GLN A 339 6.02 8.09 0.75
N TRP A 340 6.41 8.39 1.99
CA TRP A 340 5.47 8.83 3.01
C TRP A 340 4.85 10.19 2.64
N GLU A 341 5.65 11.18 2.26
CA GLU A 341 5.13 12.51 1.94
C GLU A 341 4.25 12.51 0.69
N TYR A 342 4.65 11.78 -0.36
CA TYR A 342 3.85 11.62 -1.57
C TYR A 342 2.49 10.98 -1.25
N ALA A 343 2.50 9.91 -0.44
CA ALA A 343 1.30 9.25 0.06
C ALA A 343 0.42 10.18 0.90
N CYS A 344 1.01 10.98 1.79
CA CYS A 344 0.30 11.95 2.63
C CYS A 344 -0.44 12.97 1.75
N ARG A 345 0.28 13.58 0.81
CA ARG A 345 -0.22 14.65 -0.06
C ARG A 345 -1.31 14.19 -1.02
N ALA A 346 -1.26 12.95 -1.51
CA ALA A 346 -2.23 12.37 -2.44
C ALA A 346 -2.64 13.31 -3.60
N GLY A 347 -1.67 14.02 -4.16
CA GLY A 347 -1.85 14.97 -5.27
C GLY A 347 -2.04 16.44 -4.88
N THR A 348 -2.17 16.76 -3.59
CA THR A 348 -2.24 18.15 -3.10
C THR A 348 -0.85 18.75 -2.85
N THR A 349 -0.75 20.08 -2.84
CA THR A 349 0.50 20.82 -2.65
C THR A 349 0.52 21.68 -1.39
N GLY A 350 -0.58 21.70 -0.63
CA GLY A 350 -0.74 22.53 0.56
C GLY A 350 -0.10 21.96 1.82
N ALA A 351 -0.34 22.63 2.94
CA ALA A 351 0.08 22.18 4.27
C ALA A 351 -0.65 20.90 4.71
N LEU A 352 -1.90 20.69 4.24
CA LEU A 352 -2.73 19.51 4.55
C LEU A 352 -3.27 18.83 3.28
N HIS A 353 -3.60 17.55 3.39
CA HIS A 353 -4.00 16.71 2.25
C HIS A 353 -5.42 16.96 1.72
N ASP A 354 -6.20 17.81 2.37
CA ASP A 354 -7.53 18.25 1.91
C ASP A 354 -7.45 19.44 0.93
N GLY A 355 -6.25 19.92 0.63
CA GLY A 355 -6.01 21.08 -0.21
C GLY A 355 -5.86 22.39 0.57
N THR A 356 -5.93 22.36 1.90
CA THR A 356 -5.60 23.51 2.76
C THR A 356 -4.16 23.95 2.47
N VAL A 357 -4.03 25.11 1.83
CA VAL A 357 -2.73 25.65 1.40
C VAL A 357 -1.85 25.98 2.59
N ASN A 358 -2.45 26.57 3.64
CA ASN A 358 -1.75 26.95 4.85
C ASN A 358 -2.65 26.76 6.08
N ILE A 359 -2.06 26.38 7.21
CA ILE A 359 -2.79 26.28 8.49
C ILE A 359 -3.17 27.67 8.99
N ALA A 360 -4.27 27.78 9.72
CA ALA A 360 -4.78 29.05 10.24
C ALA A 360 -3.95 29.57 11.44
N SER A 361 -3.35 28.68 12.22
CA SER A 361 -2.38 29.04 13.27
C SER A 361 -1.42 27.90 13.55
N GLU A 362 -0.27 28.20 14.15
CA GLU A 362 0.69 27.17 14.56
C GLU A 362 0.16 26.23 15.64
N THR A 363 -0.87 26.65 16.40
CA THR A 363 -1.37 25.91 17.57
C THR A 363 -2.60 25.08 17.25
N VAL A 364 -3.62 25.71 16.67
CA VAL A 364 -4.92 25.11 16.35
C VAL A 364 -5.30 25.38 14.90
N ASP A 365 -5.94 24.40 14.27
CA ASP A 365 -6.44 24.51 12.90
C ASP A 365 -7.71 23.65 12.73
N ALA A 366 -8.75 24.24 12.15
CA ALA A 366 -10.06 23.59 12.02
C ALA A 366 -10.08 22.51 10.94
N SER A 367 -9.31 22.68 9.86
CA SER A 367 -9.15 21.65 8.83
C SER A 367 -8.43 20.45 9.43
N LEU A 368 -7.27 20.66 10.07
CA LEU A 368 -6.51 19.60 10.73
C LEU A 368 -7.36 18.79 11.72
N ALA A 369 -8.26 19.45 12.47
CA ALA A 369 -9.13 18.78 13.43
C ALA A 369 -10.05 17.72 12.80
N GLN A 370 -10.31 17.79 11.49
CA GLN A 370 -11.07 16.79 10.71
C GLN A 370 -10.18 15.70 10.08
N LEU A 371 -8.89 15.97 9.92
CA LEU A 371 -7.95 15.08 9.21
C LEU A 371 -7.12 14.19 10.13
N GLY A 372 -6.96 14.55 11.41
CA GLY A 372 -6.24 13.69 12.34
C GLY A 372 -6.24 14.15 13.80
N ARG A 373 -5.71 13.27 14.67
CA ARG A 373 -5.60 13.48 16.11
C ARG A 373 -4.37 14.32 16.43
N TYR A 374 -4.54 15.47 17.08
CA TYR A 374 -3.44 16.33 17.54
C TYR A 374 -3.73 16.88 18.95
N ALA A 375 -2.80 17.67 19.52
CA ALA A 375 -2.87 18.11 20.92
C ALA A 375 -4.22 18.76 21.29
N TYR A 376 -4.77 19.61 20.42
CA TYR A 376 -5.91 20.48 20.76
C TYR A 376 -7.28 19.97 20.26
N ASN A 377 -7.39 18.73 19.77
CA ASN A 377 -8.69 18.12 19.44
C ASN A 377 -9.01 16.87 20.26
N GLY A 378 -8.30 16.64 21.37
CA GLY A 378 -8.43 15.44 22.21
C GLY A 378 -7.17 14.58 22.24
N GLY A 379 -6.01 15.09 21.80
CA GLY A 379 -4.73 14.45 22.08
C GLY A 379 -4.27 14.71 23.51
N ARG A 380 -4.35 15.96 23.97
CA ARG A 380 -4.05 16.36 25.35
C ARG A 380 -5.29 16.91 26.04
N PRO A 381 -5.53 16.58 27.33
CA PRO A 381 -6.57 17.25 28.13
C PRO A 381 -6.39 18.77 28.08
N ASN A 382 -7.41 19.50 27.61
CA ASN A 382 -7.37 20.95 27.40
C ASN A 382 -6.18 21.45 26.53
N GLY A 383 -5.63 20.61 25.64
CA GLY A 383 -4.54 20.96 24.72
C GLY A 383 -3.12 20.87 25.30
N THR A 384 -2.96 20.86 26.62
CA THR A 384 -1.64 20.88 27.28
C THR A 384 -1.47 19.84 28.39
N GLY A 385 -2.56 19.28 28.90
CA GLY A 385 -2.53 18.28 29.96
C GLY A 385 -1.84 16.98 29.56
N THR A 386 -1.53 16.17 30.57
CA THR A 386 -0.97 14.83 30.40
C THR A 386 -2.10 13.80 30.48
N PRO A 387 -2.40 13.06 29.41
CA PRO A 387 -3.38 11.98 29.44
C PRO A 387 -3.00 10.91 30.45
N VAL A 388 -3.99 10.30 31.10
CA VAL A 388 -3.78 9.11 31.92
C VAL A 388 -3.56 7.89 31.03
N VAL A 389 -2.70 6.96 31.47
CA VAL A 389 -2.32 5.75 30.72
C VAL A 389 -3.54 4.88 30.35
N SER A 390 -4.57 4.88 31.20
CA SER A 390 -5.82 4.13 31.02
C SER A 390 -6.92 4.89 30.29
N CYS A 391 -6.62 6.01 29.63
CA CYS A 391 -7.62 6.82 28.93
C CYS A 391 -8.32 6.04 27.79
N ALA A 392 -9.54 6.47 27.46
CA ALA A 392 -10.24 6.03 26.26
C ALA A 392 -9.67 6.73 25.01
N THR A 393 -10.26 6.52 23.84
CA THR A 393 -9.78 7.08 22.55
C THR A 393 -10.08 8.58 22.34
N ASN A 394 -10.76 9.20 23.30
CA ASN A 394 -11.00 10.65 23.34
C ASN A 394 -9.82 11.44 23.92
N GLU A 395 -8.79 10.76 24.45
CA GLU A 395 -7.51 11.32 24.91
C GLU A 395 -6.32 10.52 24.35
N ALA A 396 -5.16 11.18 24.21
CA ALA A 396 -3.95 10.64 23.59
C ALA A 396 -4.21 10.14 22.14
N THR A 397 -3.69 8.97 21.77
CA THR A 397 -3.95 8.36 20.45
C THR A 397 -5.44 8.03 20.23
N ALA A 398 -5.91 8.20 19.00
CA ALA A 398 -7.26 7.78 18.63
C ALA A 398 -7.29 6.30 18.21
N GLU A 399 -8.49 5.77 17.98
CA GLU A 399 -8.61 4.59 17.11
C GLU A 399 -8.17 4.99 15.69
N VAL A 400 -7.38 4.15 15.02
CA VAL A 400 -6.98 4.40 13.62
C VAL A 400 -8.22 4.51 12.72
N GLY A 401 -8.17 5.39 11.74
CA GLY A 401 -9.28 5.63 10.83
C GLY A 401 -10.46 6.37 11.45
N SER A 402 -10.23 7.18 12.49
CA SER A 402 -11.28 8.01 13.11
C SER A 402 -11.52 9.34 12.37
N TYR A 403 -10.62 9.70 11.45
CA TYR A 403 -10.61 10.99 10.74
C TYR A 403 -10.79 10.81 9.23
N ILE A 404 -10.98 11.92 8.52
CA ILE A 404 -11.20 11.91 7.07
C ILE A 404 -9.92 11.40 6.37
N PRO A 405 -10.00 10.37 5.52
CA PRO A 405 -8.85 9.91 4.75
C PRO A 405 -8.49 10.90 3.64
N ASN A 406 -7.26 10.81 3.15
CA ASN A 406 -6.87 11.57 1.96
C ASN A 406 -7.49 11.01 0.67
N ALA A 407 -7.20 11.65 -0.47
CA ALA A 407 -7.77 11.28 -1.78
C ALA A 407 -7.42 9.85 -2.25
N TRP A 408 -6.47 9.17 -1.61
CA TRP A 408 -6.10 7.78 -1.88
C TRP A 408 -6.64 6.78 -0.86
N GLY A 409 -7.43 7.24 0.11
CA GLY A 409 -8.03 6.39 1.13
C GLY A 409 -7.06 6.07 2.29
N LEU A 410 -6.01 6.86 2.49
CA LEU A 410 -5.09 6.70 3.62
C LEU A 410 -5.54 7.55 4.79
N TYR A 411 -5.55 6.96 5.98
CA TYR A 411 -6.00 7.59 7.21
C TYR A 411 -4.82 8.00 8.09
N ASP A 412 -5.09 8.95 8.99
CA ASP A 412 -4.17 9.39 10.04
C ASP A 412 -2.83 9.90 9.50
N MET A 413 -2.83 10.48 8.29
CA MET A 413 -1.63 11.07 7.68
C MET A 413 -1.24 12.43 8.31
N HIS A 414 -2.03 12.92 9.28
CA HIS A 414 -1.84 14.18 10.00
C HIS A 414 -2.05 14.02 11.51
N GLY A 415 -1.08 13.42 12.20
CA GLY A 415 -1.11 13.22 13.64
C GLY A 415 -1.35 11.78 14.04
N ASN A 416 -2.09 11.58 15.14
CA ASN A 416 -2.21 10.34 15.89
C ASN A 416 -0.86 9.88 16.45
N VAL A 417 0.00 9.25 15.67
CA VAL A 417 1.41 9.02 16.05
C VAL A 417 2.37 9.46 14.96
N PHE A 418 3.59 9.80 15.37
CA PHE A 418 4.71 9.92 14.45
C PHE A 418 4.98 8.55 13.82
N GLU A 419 5.44 8.54 12.58
CA GLU A 419 5.68 7.30 11.87
C GLU A 419 7.13 7.18 11.41
N TRP A 420 7.80 6.10 11.83
CA TRP A 420 9.15 5.78 11.38
C TRP A 420 9.21 5.62 9.85
N CYS A 421 10.24 6.23 9.25
CA CYS A 421 10.64 6.00 7.85
C CYS A 421 12.01 5.32 7.79
N LEU A 422 12.36 4.76 6.63
CA LEU A 422 13.67 4.12 6.39
C LEU A 422 14.85 5.08 6.54
N ASP A 423 14.65 6.32 6.13
CA ASP A 423 15.69 7.32 5.93
C ASP A 423 16.44 7.67 7.23
N GLY A 424 17.77 7.63 7.15
CA GLY A 424 18.63 8.25 8.16
C GLY A 424 18.52 9.78 8.08
N PHE A 425 18.76 10.44 9.21
CA PHE A 425 18.71 11.90 9.31
C PHE A 425 20.07 12.48 9.75
N ASP A 426 20.65 13.33 8.91
CA ASP A 426 21.85 14.09 9.25
C ASP A 426 21.46 15.38 9.98
N THR A 427 21.73 15.43 11.29
CA THR A 427 21.43 16.61 12.11
C THR A 427 22.32 17.81 11.78
N THR A 428 23.49 17.57 11.17
CA THR A 428 24.49 18.60 10.80
C THR A 428 24.20 19.21 9.43
N ASN A 429 23.62 18.42 8.52
CA ASN A 429 23.19 18.86 7.20
C ASN A 429 21.75 18.38 6.90
N PRO A 430 20.74 19.04 7.48
CA PRO A 430 19.41 18.47 7.55
C PRO A 430 18.56 18.73 6.29
N GLN A 431 19.19 18.89 5.12
CA GLN A 431 18.52 19.18 3.86
C GLN A 431 17.65 18.00 3.39
N LEU A 432 16.59 18.31 2.64
CA LEU A 432 15.91 17.30 1.84
C LEU A 432 16.80 16.86 0.67
N PRO A 433 16.93 15.54 0.41
CA PRO A 433 17.76 15.03 -0.69
C PRO A 433 17.19 15.39 -2.06
N GLY A 434 15.88 15.23 -2.27
CA GLY A 434 15.25 15.37 -3.59
C GLY A 434 15.70 14.31 -4.60
N GLY A 435 15.39 14.51 -5.87
CA GLY A 435 15.84 13.66 -6.97
C GLY A 435 15.02 12.39 -7.16
N THR A 436 15.61 11.38 -7.79
CA THR A 436 14.95 10.12 -8.14
C THR A 436 15.13 9.10 -7.02
N ASP A 437 14.01 8.54 -6.53
CA ASP A 437 13.92 7.54 -5.47
C ASP A 437 14.87 7.81 -4.29
N PRO A 438 14.78 8.99 -3.62
CA PRO A 438 15.67 9.28 -2.51
C PRO A 438 15.48 8.29 -1.34
N VAL A 439 16.61 7.84 -0.79
CA VAL A 439 16.71 6.82 0.27
C VAL A 439 17.27 7.36 1.60
N GLY A 440 17.44 8.68 1.69
CA GLY A 440 18.03 9.36 2.83
C GLY A 440 19.56 9.24 2.90
N VAL A 441 20.12 9.56 4.05
CA VAL A 441 21.57 9.45 4.31
C VAL A 441 21.90 8.16 5.05
N PRO A 442 23.11 7.57 4.86
CA PRO A 442 23.56 6.37 5.58
C PRO A 442 24.03 6.71 7.00
N VAL A 443 23.19 7.39 7.78
CA VAL A 443 23.43 7.75 9.19
C VAL A 443 22.49 6.93 10.07
N ASP A 444 23.02 6.36 11.16
CA ASP A 444 22.29 5.50 12.09
C ASP A 444 21.96 6.17 13.43
N THR A 445 22.50 7.36 13.71
CA THR A 445 22.26 8.05 15.00
C THR A 445 20.87 8.66 15.10
N ALA A 446 20.20 8.90 13.98
CA ALA A 446 18.84 9.42 13.91
C ALA A 446 18.09 8.89 12.67
N ARG A 447 16.82 8.54 12.84
CA ARG A 447 15.90 8.11 11.78
C ARG A 447 14.75 9.10 11.65
N ILE A 448 14.27 9.28 10.42
CA ILE A 448 13.14 10.16 10.12
C ILE A 448 11.85 9.65 10.76
N ARG A 449 11.05 10.61 11.25
CA ARG A 449 9.65 10.43 11.65
C ARG A 449 8.76 11.46 10.95
N ARG A 450 7.61 11.04 10.44
CA ARG A 450 6.62 11.90 9.73
C ARG A 450 5.25 11.88 10.41
N SER A 451 4.25 12.56 9.84
CA SER A 451 2.88 12.78 10.38
C SER A 451 2.76 13.93 11.37
N GLY A 452 3.41 13.81 12.53
CA GLY A 452 3.02 14.56 13.74
C GLY A 452 2.52 13.58 14.81
N SER A 453 1.87 14.05 15.88
CA SER A 453 1.23 13.11 16.82
C SER A 453 0.14 13.77 17.67
N TRP A 454 -0.59 12.94 18.42
CA TRP A 454 -1.56 13.38 19.44
C TRP A 454 -1.00 14.42 20.43
N ALA A 455 0.33 14.45 20.62
CA ALA A 455 0.96 15.32 21.61
C ALA A 455 1.33 16.72 21.06
N HIS A 456 1.18 16.95 19.76
CA HIS A 456 1.78 18.09 19.06
C HIS A 456 0.75 19.09 18.51
N PRO A 457 1.10 20.38 18.40
CA PRO A 457 0.24 21.44 17.86
C PRO A 457 0.10 21.38 16.33
N ALA A 458 -0.77 22.22 15.76
CA ALA A 458 -1.09 22.18 14.33
C ALA A 458 0.12 22.28 13.37
N LYS A 459 1.11 23.13 13.67
CA LYS A 459 2.32 23.24 12.83
C LYS A 459 3.13 21.95 12.71
N ASP A 460 3.03 21.09 13.72
CA ASP A 460 3.75 19.83 13.84
C ASP A 460 2.88 18.67 13.36
N ASN A 461 1.87 18.94 12.53
CA ASN A 461 1.07 17.91 11.86
C ASN A 461 0.90 18.19 10.34
N ARG A 462 1.67 19.12 9.78
CA ARG A 462 1.66 19.45 8.33
C ARG A 462 2.25 18.30 7.50
N SER A 463 1.83 18.18 6.24
CA SER A 463 2.39 17.19 5.30
C SER A 463 3.91 17.27 5.21
N ALA A 464 4.48 18.48 5.23
CA ALA A 464 5.92 18.72 5.08
C ALA A 464 6.75 18.58 6.37
N LEU A 465 6.13 18.37 7.55
CA LEU A 465 6.86 18.34 8.82
C LEU A 465 7.88 17.19 8.85
N ARG A 466 9.15 17.52 9.05
CA ARG A 466 10.21 16.52 9.21
C ARG A 466 10.69 16.47 10.65
N SER A 467 10.45 15.35 11.31
CA SER A 467 10.97 15.04 12.63
C SER A 467 11.98 13.90 12.56
N TYR A 468 12.71 13.68 13.64
CA TYR A 468 13.65 12.58 13.77
C TYR A 468 13.68 12.06 15.20
N GLY A 469 14.21 10.85 15.39
CA GLY A 469 14.45 10.27 16.69
C GLY A 469 15.63 9.31 16.64
N GLY A 470 16.31 9.12 17.77
CA GLY A 470 17.31 8.06 17.88
C GLY A 470 16.63 6.69 17.71
N PRO A 471 17.16 5.79 16.88
CA PRO A 471 16.47 4.55 16.50
C PRO A 471 16.29 3.53 17.63
N HIS A 472 17.02 3.69 18.73
CA HIS A 472 16.92 2.85 19.93
C HIS A 472 15.82 3.33 20.90
N TYR A 473 15.33 4.56 20.75
CA TYR A 473 14.36 5.14 21.68
C TYR A 473 12.96 4.56 21.49
N GLU A 474 12.33 4.27 22.62
CA GLU A 474 10.90 4.00 22.74
C GLU A 474 10.31 5.28 23.34
N THR A 475 9.80 6.16 22.47
CA THR A 475 9.36 7.54 22.77
C THR A 475 8.19 7.61 23.78
N GLU A 476 7.69 8.80 24.12
CA GLU A 476 6.63 9.02 25.15
C GLU A 476 5.21 8.53 24.78
N GLY A 477 5.11 7.51 23.95
CA GLY A 477 3.89 6.91 23.42
C GLY A 477 3.27 7.68 22.28
N ASP A 478 4.11 8.27 21.44
CA ASP A 478 3.70 9.12 20.33
C ASP A 478 4.32 8.74 18.98
N THR A 479 5.08 7.64 18.90
CA THR A 479 5.72 7.16 17.67
C THR A 479 5.39 5.70 17.43
N GLY A 480 4.81 5.44 16.27
CA GLY A 480 4.56 4.13 15.67
C GLY A 480 5.11 4.06 14.25
N PHE A 481 4.39 3.38 13.36
CA PHE A 481 4.78 3.22 11.96
C PHE A 481 3.62 2.71 11.10
N ARG A 482 3.74 2.85 9.79
CA ARG A 482 2.95 2.12 8.79
C ARG A 482 3.84 1.35 7.84
N LEU A 483 3.26 0.36 7.16
CA LEU A 483 3.98 -0.52 6.24
C LEU A 483 4.01 0.01 4.82
N THR A 484 5.02 -0.37 4.06
CA THR A 484 5.05 -0.31 2.60
C THR A 484 5.47 -1.62 1.98
N ARG A 485 5.20 -1.75 0.68
CA ARG A 485 5.81 -2.74 -0.19
C ARG A 485 6.03 -2.14 -1.57
N THR A 486 7.28 -1.86 -1.89
CA THR A 486 7.67 -1.47 -3.26
C THR A 486 7.55 -2.68 -4.19
N LEU A 487 6.85 -2.51 -5.30
CA LEU A 487 6.80 -3.53 -6.35
C LEU A 487 8.08 -3.45 -7.17
N GLN A 488 8.77 -4.56 -7.34
CA GLN A 488 10.06 -4.59 -8.03
C GLN A 488 9.90 -4.56 -9.55
#